data_AF-K1SW07-F1
#
_entry.id   AF-K1SW07-F1
#
_cell.length_a   1.000
_cell.length_b   1.000
_cell.length_c   1.000
_cell.angle_alpha   90.00
_cell.angle_beta   90.00
_cell.angle_gamma   90.00
#
_symmetry.space_group_name_H-M   'P 1'
#
loop_
_entity.id
_entity.type
_entity.pdbx_description
1 polymer ?
#
loop_
_entity_poly.entity_id
_entity_poly.type
_entity_poly.pdbx_seq_one_letter_code
_entity_poly.pdbx_strand_id
1 'polypeptide(L)'
;MYRETAGLVMYGQLGKDSILMKLGSLVEKMEHDDSYSREELVRAIYDEVYRLLDLSTTYGFDNNLWQCYIAYLLATTENPFSILCETVGASKNGTVNEIVKQDMEHFYRLFHYDFSEMEKKLGVACFETLTHYHSMAKAENTYNKSVSEKVRDLASQLCEAKNGEDFFDIVTAFYKRYGVGKFGLNKAF
;
A
#
# COMPACT_ATOMS: atom_id res chain seq x y z
N MET A 1 -7.73 -10.59 0.60
CA MET A 1 -6.59 -9.87 1.19
C MET A 1 -5.54 -10.80 1.81
N TYR A 2 -5.89 -11.62 2.81
CA TYR A 2 -4.93 -12.46 3.55
C TYR A 2 -4.09 -13.42 2.69
N ARG A 3 -4.69 -14.02 1.64
CA ARG A 3 -3.99 -14.88 0.67
C ARG A 3 -2.91 -14.12 -0.09
N GLU A 4 -3.17 -12.87 -0.44
CA GLU A 4 -2.21 -12.02 -1.15
C GLU A 4 -1.05 -11.66 -0.24
N THR A 5 -1.33 -11.27 1.01
CA THR A 5 -0.28 -10.96 1.99
C THR A 5 0.57 -12.17 2.37
N ALA A 6 -0.02 -13.38 2.38
CA ALA A 6 0.71 -14.62 2.64
C ALA A 6 1.60 -15.07 1.46
N GLY A 7 1.27 -14.63 0.24
CA GLY A 7 2.04 -14.92 -0.97
C GLY A 7 3.27 -14.04 -1.16
N LEU A 8 3.41 -12.96 -0.37
CA LEU A 8 4.54 -12.02 -0.47
C LEU A 8 5.84 -12.63 0.05
N VAL A 9 6.89 -12.52 -0.75
CA VAL A 9 8.24 -13.02 -0.42
C VAL A 9 9.20 -11.87 -0.10
N MET A 10 9.44 -10.97 -1.05
CA MET A 10 10.34 -9.81 -0.89
C MET A 10 9.71 -8.74 -0.01
N TYR A 11 8.39 -8.58 -0.11
CA TYR A 11 7.60 -7.70 0.74
C TYR A 11 6.87 -8.46 1.86
N GLY A 12 7.28 -9.69 2.18
CA GLY A 12 6.69 -10.46 3.29
C GLY A 12 7.02 -9.87 4.67
N GLN A 13 8.08 -9.07 4.79
CA GLN A 13 8.55 -8.51 6.06
C GLN A 13 8.09 -7.04 6.30
N LEU A 14 6.88 -6.68 5.87
CA LEU A 14 6.27 -5.36 6.14
C LEU A 14 6.01 -5.07 7.63
N GLY A 15 6.21 -6.06 8.50
CA GLY A 15 5.91 -6.00 9.92
C GLY A 15 4.45 -6.36 10.22
N LYS A 16 4.25 -7.16 11.27
CA LYS A 16 2.92 -7.64 11.70
C LYS A 16 1.97 -6.51 12.09
N ASP A 17 2.52 -5.35 12.45
CA ASP A 17 1.74 -4.18 12.82
C ASP A 17 1.44 -3.24 11.65
N SER A 18 1.86 -3.53 10.42
CA SER A 18 1.43 -2.75 9.26
C SER A 18 -0.09 -2.86 9.06
N ILE A 19 -0.72 -1.80 8.55
CA ILE A 19 -2.16 -1.75 8.30
C ILE A 19 -2.58 -2.88 7.35
N LEU A 20 -1.75 -3.15 6.33
CA LEU A 20 -1.99 -4.22 5.36
C LEU A 20 -2.05 -5.60 6.04
N MET A 21 -1.10 -5.92 6.91
CA MET A 21 -1.07 -7.22 7.58
C MET A 21 -2.21 -7.35 8.61
N LYS A 22 -2.57 -6.27 9.30
CA LYS A 22 -3.70 -6.24 10.23
C LYS A 22 -5.02 -6.43 9.50
N LEU A 23 -5.27 -5.68 8.43
CA LEU A 23 -6.47 -5.85 7.60
C LEU A 23 -6.52 -7.24 6.97
N GLY A 24 -5.40 -7.77 6.49
CA GLY A 24 -5.31 -9.15 6.01
C GLY A 24 -5.77 -10.16 7.07
N SER A 25 -5.23 -10.06 8.29
CA SER A 25 -5.63 -10.93 9.40
C SER A 25 -7.11 -10.76 9.80
N LEU A 26 -7.65 -9.54 9.76
CA LEU A 26 -9.06 -9.29 10.05
C LEU A 26 -9.97 -9.92 9.01
N VAL A 27 -9.63 -9.81 7.71
CA VAL A 27 -10.38 -10.47 6.63
C VAL A 27 -10.32 -11.99 6.78
N GLU A 28 -9.17 -12.56 7.12
CA GLU A 28 -9.04 -14.01 7.37
C GLU A 28 -9.94 -14.47 8.52
N LYS A 29 -9.90 -13.76 9.65
CA LYS A 29 -10.76 -14.05 10.81
C LYS A 29 -12.23 -13.95 10.45
N MET A 30 -12.63 -12.92 9.70
CA MET A 30 -14.00 -12.77 9.24
C MET A 30 -14.48 -13.95 8.39
N GLU A 31 -13.60 -14.61 7.63
CA GLU A 31 -13.97 -15.74 6.77
C GLU A 31 -13.97 -17.09 7.51
N HIS A 32 -13.08 -17.29 8.48
CA HIS A 32 -12.77 -18.62 9.04
C HIS A 32 -12.91 -18.74 10.56
N ASP A 33 -13.16 -17.64 11.28
CA ASP A 33 -13.19 -17.61 12.75
C ASP A 33 -14.48 -16.98 13.30
N ASP A 34 -15.38 -17.84 13.77
CA ASP A 34 -16.64 -17.45 14.40
C ASP A 34 -16.49 -17.00 15.86
N SER A 35 -15.27 -16.99 16.42
CA SER A 35 -15.05 -16.61 17.83
C SER A 35 -15.10 -15.10 18.09
N TYR A 36 -14.99 -14.27 17.05
CA TYR A 36 -15.06 -12.82 17.16
C TYR A 36 -16.50 -12.32 17.00
N SER A 37 -16.91 -11.43 17.89
CA SER A 37 -18.14 -10.68 17.68
C SER A 37 -18.00 -9.70 16.52
N ARG A 38 -19.12 -9.37 15.89
CA ARG A 38 -19.18 -8.34 14.85
C ARG A 38 -18.62 -7.01 15.37
N GLU A 39 -18.92 -6.65 16.61
CA GLU A 39 -18.51 -5.39 17.23
C GLU A 39 -17.00 -5.31 17.44
N GLU A 40 -16.35 -6.41 17.82
CA GLU A 40 -14.88 -6.49 17.92
C GLU A 40 -14.21 -6.32 16.56
N LEU A 41 -14.76 -6.94 15.50
CA LEU A 41 -14.26 -6.80 14.13
C LEU A 41 -14.44 -5.37 13.62
N VAL A 42 -15.61 -4.76 13.84
CA VAL A 42 -15.87 -3.35 13.51
C VAL A 42 -14.88 -2.43 14.21
N ARG A 43 -14.63 -2.64 15.51
CA ARG A 43 -13.69 -1.83 16.26
C ARG A 43 -12.28 -1.93 15.70
N ALA A 44 -11.81 -3.15 15.43
CA ALA A 44 -10.48 -3.39 14.89
C ALA A 44 -10.31 -2.80 13.47
N ILE A 45 -11.35 -2.88 12.64
CA ILE A 45 -11.36 -2.21 11.32
C ILE A 45 -11.27 -0.69 11.48
N TYR A 46 -12.02 -0.10 12.40
CA TYR A 46 -11.95 1.34 12.65
C TYR A 46 -10.61 1.81 13.19
N ASP A 47 -9.89 0.98 13.96
CA ASP A 47 -8.51 1.27 14.35
C ASP A 47 -7.60 1.39 13.12
N GLU A 48 -7.73 0.48 12.15
CA GLU A 48 -6.94 0.52 10.91
C GLU A 48 -7.35 1.67 9.98
N VAL A 49 -8.64 2.01 9.92
CA VAL A 49 -9.15 3.21 9.21
C VAL A 49 -8.56 4.49 9.81
N TYR A 50 -8.53 4.60 11.15
CA TYR A 50 -7.90 5.74 11.81
C TYR A 50 -6.42 5.86 11.44
N ARG A 51 -5.69 4.74 11.43
CA ARG A 51 -4.27 4.73 11.05
C ARG A 51 -4.04 5.13 9.59
N LEU A 52 -4.95 4.77 8.67
CA LEU A 52 -4.91 5.26 7.28
C LEU A 52 -5.11 6.77 7.23
N LEU A 53 -6.07 7.32 7.97
CA LEU A 53 -6.34 8.77 8.03
C LEU A 53 -5.17 9.55 8.64
N ASP A 54 -4.58 9.04 9.72
CA ASP A 54 -3.42 9.63 10.39
C ASP A 54 -2.20 9.68 9.45
N LEU A 55 -1.94 8.58 8.75
CA LEU A 55 -0.89 8.52 7.72
C LEU A 55 -1.16 9.51 6.59
N SER A 56 -2.41 9.58 6.12
CA SER A 56 -2.84 10.48 5.04
C SER A 56 -2.74 11.95 5.45
N THR A 57 -2.92 12.25 6.74
CA THR A 57 -2.71 13.58 7.30
C THR A 57 -1.22 13.94 7.28
N THR A 58 -0.37 13.04 7.77
CA THR A 58 1.09 13.21 7.84
C THR A 58 1.73 13.43 6.46
N TYR A 59 1.26 12.70 5.45
CA TYR A 59 1.82 12.72 4.09
C TYR A 59 0.97 13.46 3.07
N GLY A 60 -0.13 14.08 3.47
CA GLY A 60 -0.94 14.88 2.54
C GLY A 60 -1.65 14.06 1.45
N PHE A 61 -1.94 12.78 1.69
CA PHE A 61 -2.68 11.95 0.72
C PHE A 61 -4.13 12.42 0.58
N ASP A 62 -4.68 12.23 -0.62
CA ASP A 62 -6.03 12.64 -1.01
C ASP A 62 -6.58 11.70 -2.10
N ASN A 63 -7.90 11.74 -2.35
CA ASN A 63 -8.62 10.81 -3.22
C ASN A 63 -8.71 9.38 -2.66
N ASN A 64 -8.03 8.40 -3.27
CA ASN A 64 -8.08 7.02 -2.82
C ASN A 64 -6.96 6.73 -1.82
N LEU A 65 -7.28 6.84 -0.52
CA LEU A 65 -6.29 6.68 0.55
C LEU A 65 -5.70 5.28 0.63
N TRP A 66 -6.46 4.25 0.26
CA TRP A 66 -5.97 2.88 0.22
C TRP A 66 -4.89 2.71 -0.85
N GLN A 67 -5.15 3.19 -2.06
CA GLN A 67 -4.18 3.15 -3.15
C GLN A 67 -2.92 3.97 -2.84
N CYS A 68 -3.09 5.17 -2.24
CA CYS A 68 -1.95 5.94 -1.75
C CYS A 68 -1.16 5.19 -0.68
N TYR A 69 -1.83 4.47 0.22
CA TYR A 69 -1.17 3.66 1.24
C TYR A 69 -0.36 2.49 0.62
N ILE A 70 -0.92 1.77 -0.35
CA ILE A 70 -0.19 0.69 -1.05
C ILE A 70 1.02 1.25 -1.81
N ALA A 71 0.85 2.36 -2.53
CA ALA A 71 1.97 3.04 -3.20
C ALA A 71 3.03 3.51 -2.19
N TYR A 72 2.61 4.01 -1.03
CA TYR A 72 3.51 4.39 0.06
C TYR A 72 4.30 3.18 0.61
N LEU A 73 3.67 2.02 0.78
CA LEU A 73 4.38 0.80 1.18
C LEU A 73 5.44 0.42 0.16
N LEU A 74 5.11 0.42 -1.13
CA LEU A 74 6.06 0.14 -2.20
C LEU A 74 7.21 1.16 -2.19
N ALA A 75 6.91 2.46 -2.07
CA ALA A 75 7.93 3.51 -2.10
C ALA A 75 8.86 3.52 -0.87
N THR A 76 8.38 3.06 0.29
CA THR A 76 9.10 3.19 1.57
C THR A 76 9.69 1.90 2.11
N THR A 77 9.31 0.73 1.56
CA THR A 77 9.83 -0.56 2.01
C THR A 77 11.17 -0.85 1.36
N GLU A 78 12.23 -0.77 2.16
CA GLU A 78 13.56 -1.21 1.77
C GLU A 78 13.65 -2.74 1.89
N ASN A 79 14.07 -3.40 0.80
CA ASN A 79 14.34 -4.82 0.74
C ASN A 79 15.52 -5.04 -0.23
N PRO A 80 16.11 -6.26 -0.30
CA PRO A 80 17.25 -6.51 -1.17
C PRO A 80 17.01 -6.14 -2.64
N PHE A 81 15.80 -6.32 -3.16
CA PHE A 81 15.47 -5.93 -4.53
C PHE A 81 15.41 -4.42 -4.71
N SER A 82 14.73 -3.69 -3.81
CA SER A 82 14.55 -2.24 -3.97
C SER A 82 15.87 -1.47 -3.85
N ILE A 83 16.77 -1.90 -2.96
CA ILE A 83 18.12 -1.34 -2.81
C ILE A 83 18.98 -1.60 -4.07
N LEU A 84 18.89 -2.80 -4.63
CA LEU A 84 19.60 -3.12 -5.88
C LEU A 84 19.06 -2.30 -7.05
N CYS A 85 17.74 -2.13 -7.15
CA CYS A 85 17.13 -1.32 -8.21
C CYS A 85 17.54 0.15 -8.15
N GLU A 86 17.70 0.74 -6.96
CA GLU A 86 18.23 2.10 -6.80
C GLU A 86 19.65 2.22 -7.38
N THR A 87 20.50 1.20 -7.18
CA THR A 87 21.93 1.26 -7.54
C THR A 87 22.22 0.89 -9.00
N VAL A 88 21.56 -0.15 -9.51
CA VAL A 88 21.89 -0.75 -10.83
C VAL A 88 20.69 -0.86 -11.77
N GLY A 89 19.48 -0.50 -11.32
CA GLY A 89 18.21 -0.80 -12.00
C GLY A 89 17.85 -2.30 -11.93
N ALA A 90 16.73 -2.71 -12.55
CA ALA A 90 16.44 -4.14 -12.69
C ALA A 90 17.49 -4.79 -13.59
N SER A 91 18.36 -5.62 -13.01
CA SER A 91 19.23 -6.49 -13.78
C SER A 91 18.36 -7.45 -14.59
N LYS A 92 18.40 -7.36 -15.92
CA LYS A 92 17.49 -8.09 -16.83
C LYS A 92 17.52 -9.61 -16.66
N ASN A 93 18.55 -10.17 -16.02
CA ASN A 93 18.76 -11.62 -15.87
C ASN A 93 18.74 -12.09 -14.40
N GLY A 94 18.28 -11.27 -13.45
CA GLY A 94 18.18 -11.68 -12.05
C GLY A 94 17.01 -12.63 -11.82
N THR A 95 17.27 -13.83 -11.28
CA THR A 95 16.20 -14.76 -10.87
C THR A 95 15.29 -14.17 -9.78
N VAL A 96 15.81 -13.20 -9.02
CA VAL A 96 15.06 -12.41 -8.05
C VAL A 96 13.86 -11.68 -8.68
N ASN A 97 13.94 -11.32 -9.96
CA ASN A 97 12.87 -10.59 -10.65
C ASN A 97 11.58 -11.42 -10.74
N GLU A 98 11.68 -12.74 -10.89
CA GLU A 98 10.49 -13.61 -10.96
C GLU A 98 9.74 -13.64 -9.62
N ILE A 99 10.48 -13.66 -8.49
CA ILE A 99 9.91 -13.54 -7.15
C ILE A 99 9.23 -12.18 -6.98
N VAL A 100 9.88 -11.11 -7.44
CA VAL A 100 9.33 -9.76 -7.29
C VAL A 100 8.11 -9.57 -8.18
N LYS A 101 8.10 -10.09 -9.41
CA LYS A 101 6.92 -10.07 -10.29
C LYS A 101 5.73 -10.77 -9.64
N GLN A 102 5.96 -11.89 -8.95
CA GLN A 102 4.91 -12.54 -8.17
C GLN A 102 4.38 -11.62 -7.06
N ASP A 103 5.27 -10.98 -6.29
CA ASP A 103 4.87 -9.99 -5.28
C ASP A 103 4.09 -8.82 -5.90
N MET A 104 4.50 -8.33 -7.08
CA MET A 104 3.80 -7.24 -7.79
C MET A 104 2.41 -7.64 -8.25
N GLU A 105 2.22 -8.90 -8.62
CA GLU A 105 0.91 -9.45 -8.94
C GLU A 105 0.01 -9.56 -7.70
N HIS A 106 0.57 -9.90 -6.53
CA HIS A 106 -0.14 -9.78 -5.24
C HIS A 106 -0.48 -8.31 -4.93
N PHE A 107 0.45 -7.38 -5.13
CA PHE A 107 0.21 -5.95 -4.92
C PHE A 107 -0.83 -5.37 -5.89
N TYR A 108 -0.86 -5.83 -7.14
CA TYR A 108 -1.89 -5.43 -8.12
C TYR A 108 -3.29 -5.77 -7.60
N ARG A 109 -3.48 -6.99 -7.07
CA ARG A 109 -4.76 -7.42 -6.46
C ARG A 109 -5.06 -6.71 -5.15
N LEU A 110 -4.05 -6.42 -4.33
CA LEU A 110 -4.22 -5.66 -3.09
C LEU A 110 -4.59 -4.19 -3.37
N PHE A 111 -3.97 -3.57 -4.36
CA PHE A 111 -4.21 -2.17 -4.76
C PHE A 111 -5.64 -1.97 -5.27
N HIS A 112 -6.18 -2.96 -5.98
CA HIS A 112 -7.55 -2.99 -6.50
C HIS A 112 -8.52 -3.77 -5.62
N TYR A 113 -8.18 -4.00 -4.34
CA TYR A 113 -9.02 -4.79 -3.45
C TYR A 113 -10.38 -4.13 -3.23
N ASP A 114 -11.45 -4.90 -3.44
CA ASP A 114 -12.82 -4.47 -3.18
C ASP A 114 -13.20 -4.74 -1.72
N PHE A 115 -13.50 -3.66 -0.99
CA PHE A 115 -13.92 -3.71 0.41
C PHE A 115 -15.43 -3.90 0.59
N SER A 116 -16.22 -3.87 -0.49
CA SER A 116 -17.70 -3.88 -0.44
C SER A 116 -18.27 -5.09 0.33
N GLU A 117 -17.72 -6.28 0.12
CA GLU A 117 -18.14 -7.50 0.81
C GLU A 117 -17.90 -7.42 2.33
N MET A 118 -16.75 -6.88 2.73
CA MET A 118 -16.39 -6.69 4.13
C MET A 118 -17.30 -5.65 4.79
N GLU A 119 -17.50 -4.52 4.11
CA GLU A 119 -18.37 -3.43 4.54
C GLU A 119 -19.82 -3.87 4.72
N LYS A 120 -20.34 -4.64 3.75
CA LYS A 120 -21.68 -5.23 3.83
C LYS A 120 -21.81 -6.21 4.99
N LYS A 121 -20.83 -7.09 5.20
CA LYS A 121 -20.84 -8.07 6.30
C LYS A 121 -20.80 -7.38 7.67
N LEU A 122 -20.04 -6.30 7.79
CA LEU A 122 -19.91 -5.55 9.03
C LEU A 122 -20.97 -4.46 9.19
N GLY A 123 -21.74 -4.12 8.14
CA GLY A 123 -22.70 -3.02 8.16
C GLY A 123 -22.04 -1.65 8.41
N VAL A 124 -20.90 -1.40 7.75
CA VAL A 124 -20.12 -0.15 7.82
C VAL A 124 -19.85 0.35 6.40
N ALA A 125 -19.50 1.63 6.22
CA ALA A 125 -19.20 2.26 4.92
C ALA A 125 -17.93 3.13 4.96
N CYS A 126 -16.94 2.68 5.74
CA CYS A 126 -15.73 3.45 6.01
C CYS A 126 -14.74 3.46 4.84
N PHE A 127 -14.50 2.34 4.16
CA PHE A 127 -13.60 2.25 3.01
C PHE A 127 -14.16 2.92 1.77
N GLU A 128 -15.47 2.84 1.54
CA GLU A 128 -16.13 3.65 0.49
C GLU A 128 -15.76 5.13 0.65
N THR A 129 -15.88 5.65 1.88
CA THR A 129 -15.49 7.03 2.21
C THR A 129 -13.99 7.29 2.00
N LEU A 130 -13.11 6.36 2.38
CA LEU A 130 -11.65 6.52 2.23
C LEU A 130 -11.17 6.46 0.78
N THR A 131 -11.91 5.77 -0.10
CA THR A 131 -11.58 5.70 -1.54
C THR A 131 -11.97 6.96 -2.32
N HIS A 132 -12.83 7.80 -1.72
CA HIS A 132 -13.29 9.09 -2.24
C HIS A 132 -13.00 10.23 -1.27
N TYR A 133 -11.87 10.14 -0.56
CA TYR A 133 -11.52 11.10 0.47
C TYR A 133 -11.18 12.45 -0.14
N HIS A 134 -11.76 13.50 0.43
CA HIS A 134 -11.36 14.87 0.18
C HIS A 134 -10.83 15.48 1.48
N SER A 135 -9.54 15.80 1.48
CA SER A 135 -8.92 16.38 2.67
C SER A 135 -9.48 17.78 2.96
N MET A 136 -9.74 18.10 4.23
CA MET A 136 -10.08 19.46 4.64
C MET A 136 -8.96 20.43 4.24
N ALA A 137 -9.30 21.63 3.76
CA ALA A 137 -8.36 22.63 3.26
C ALA A 137 -7.09 22.74 4.13
N LYS A 138 -5.95 22.30 3.58
CA LYS A 138 -4.67 22.24 4.30
C LYS A 138 -3.88 23.52 4.10
N ALA A 139 -3.32 24.06 5.18
CA ALA A 139 -2.23 25.04 5.07
C ALA A 139 -1.01 24.33 4.45
N GLU A 140 -0.47 24.85 3.36
CA GLU A 140 0.54 24.20 2.47
C GLU A 140 1.84 23.70 3.16
N ASN A 141 2.05 23.99 4.45
CA ASN A 141 3.28 23.69 5.20
C ASN A 141 3.16 22.59 6.27
N THR A 142 2.08 21.78 6.30
CA THR A 142 1.84 20.81 7.40
C THR A 142 2.24 19.35 7.12
N TYR A 143 2.64 19.00 5.90
CA TYR A 143 2.90 17.60 5.52
C TYR A 143 4.21 17.44 4.76
N ASN A 144 4.73 16.21 4.71
CA ASN A 144 5.94 15.92 3.94
C ASN A 144 5.66 15.97 2.42
N LYS A 145 5.80 17.16 1.84
CA LYS A 145 5.46 17.44 0.43
C LYS A 145 6.23 16.57 -0.57
N SER A 146 7.53 16.37 -0.34
CA SER A 146 8.37 15.54 -1.23
C SER A 146 7.89 14.08 -1.30
N VAL A 147 7.61 13.47 -0.14
CA VAL A 147 7.07 12.10 -0.08
C VAL A 147 5.67 12.07 -0.67
N SER A 148 4.84 13.08 -0.37
CA SER A 148 3.46 13.20 -0.87
C SER A 148 3.40 13.15 -2.40
N GLU A 149 4.15 14.02 -3.07
CA GLU A 149 4.14 14.16 -4.53
C GLU A 149 4.61 12.86 -5.20
N LYS A 150 5.71 12.26 -4.70
CA LYS A 150 6.24 11.01 -5.24
C LYS A 150 5.28 9.84 -5.08
N VAL A 151 4.66 9.69 -3.90
CA VAL A 151 3.68 8.61 -3.66
C VAL A 151 2.41 8.81 -4.49
N ARG A 152 1.93 10.05 -4.63
CA ARG A 152 0.75 10.34 -5.46
C ARG A 152 1.01 10.08 -6.94
N ASP A 153 2.18 10.47 -7.45
CA ASP A 153 2.62 10.15 -8.80
C ASP A 153 2.69 8.63 -9.03
N LEU A 154 3.30 7.89 -8.09
CA LEU A 154 3.34 6.43 -8.14
C LEU A 154 1.96 5.81 -8.11
N ALA A 155 1.08 6.22 -7.19
CA ALA A 155 -0.29 5.71 -7.10
C ALA A 155 -1.08 5.96 -8.39
N SER A 156 -0.90 7.13 -9.02
CA SER A 156 -1.53 7.45 -10.31
C SER A 156 -1.08 6.51 -11.41
N GLN A 157 0.23 6.25 -11.53
CA GLN A 157 0.77 5.33 -12.53
C GLN A 157 0.30 3.89 -12.29
N LEU A 158 0.28 3.44 -11.03
CA LEU A 158 -0.20 2.10 -10.65
C LEU A 158 -1.70 1.92 -10.95
N CYS A 159 -2.49 2.98 -10.93
CA CYS A 159 -3.91 2.95 -11.29
C CYS A 159 -4.13 2.65 -12.79
N GLU A 160 -3.17 3.03 -13.65
CA GLU A 160 -3.23 2.78 -15.10
C GLU A 160 -2.68 1.39 -15.50
N ALA A 161 -2.03 0.71 -14.56
CA ALA A 161 -1.44 -0.60 -14.78
C ALA A 161 -2.50 -1.70 -14.98
N LYS A 162 -2.20 -2.66 -15.84
CA LYS A 162 -3.15 -3.73 -16.22
C LYS A 162 -2.93 -5.03 -15.45
N ASN A 163 -1.76 -5.21 -14.83
CA ASN A 163 -1.37 -6.44 -14.14
C ASN A 163 -0.10 -6.21 -13.29
N GLY A 164 0.40 -7.28 -12.66
CA GLY A 164 1.63 -7.29 -11.88
C GLY A 164 2.91 -6.99 -12.67
N GLU A 165 2.95 -7.23 -13.98
CA GLU A 165 4.10 -6.90 -14.82
C GLU A 165 4.22 -5.38 -15.03
N ASP A 166 3.10 -4.71 -15.31
CA ASP A 166 3.05 -3.24 -15.36
C ASP A 166 3.44 -2.64 -14.00
N PHE A 167 2.97 -3.22 -12.88
CA PHE A 167 3.40 -2.83 -11.53
C PHE A 167 4.92 -2.97 -11.35
N PHE A 168 5.50 -4.08 -11.79
CA PHE A 168 6.94 -4.31 -11.71
C PHE A 168 7.73 -3.23 -12.46
N ASP A 169 7.32 -2.90 -13.68
CA ASP A 169 8.00 -1.89 -14.50
C ASP A 169 7.88 -0.49 -13.89
N ILE A 170 6.69 -0.10 -13.44
CA ILE A 170 6.43 1.19 -12.80
C ILE A 170 7.25 1.33 -11.50
N VAL A 171 7.19 0.33 -10.63
CA VAL A 171 7.90 0.35 -9.32
C VAL A 171 9.42 0.34 -9.51
N THR A 172 9.93 -0.42 -10.46
CA THR A 172 11.36 -0.43 -10.79
C THR A 172 11.82 0.93 -11.31
N ALA A 173 11.04 1.55 -12.21
CA ALA A 173 11.33 2.88 -12.73
C ALA A 173 11.30 3.93 -11.62
N PHE A 174 10.36 3.82 -10.68
CA PHE A 174 10.25 4.66 -9.50
C PHE A 174 11.52 4.57 -8.63
N TYR A 175 11.97 3.37 -8.26
CA TYR A 175 13.17 3.18 -7.44
C TYR A 175 14.42 3.73 -8.12
N LYS A 176 14.57 3.54 -9.43
CA LYS A 176 15.69 4.09 -10.18
C LYS A 176 15.69 5.61 -10.19
N ARG A 177 14.52 6.24 -10.21
CA ARG A 177 14.38 7.70 -10.32
C ARG A 177 14.51 8.41 -8.98
N TYR A 178 13.89 7.87 -7.93
CA TYR A 178 13.73 8.56 -6.65
C TYR A 178 14.43 7.86 -5.47
N GLY A 179 14.98 6.67 -5.69
CA GLY A 179 15.44 5.78 -4.63
C GLY A 179 14.28 5.12 -3.89
N VAL A 180 14.61 4.38 -2.84
CA VAL A 180 13.65 3.74 -1.94
C VAL A 180 13.81 4.27 -0.51
N GLY A 181 12.76 4.13 0.30
CA GLY A 181 12.78 4.45 1.72
C GLY A 181 12.52 5.92 2.00
N LYS A 182 12.12 6.23 3.24
CA LYS A 182 11.73 7.61 3.63
C LYS A 182 12.87 8.61 3.43
N PHE A 183 14.12 8.20 3.62
CA PHE A 183 15.28 9.06 3.40
C PHE A 183 15.55 9.29 1.91
N GLY A 184 15.44 8.25 1.07
CA GLY A 184 15.53 8.39 -0.39
C GLY A 184 14.47 9.35 -0.95
N LEU A 185 13.24 9.21 -0.49
CA LEU A 185 12.13 10.07 -0.91
C LEU A 185 12.24 11.54 -0.44
N ASN A 186 13.09 11.85 0.54
CA ASN A 186 13.37 13.22 0.98
C ASN A 186 14.59 13.85 0.29
N LYS A 187 15.33 13.12 -0.54
CA LYS A 187 16.40 13.72 -1.36
C LYS A 187 15.75 14.68 -2.36
N ALA A 188 16.12 15.97 -2.26
CA ALA A 188 15.92 16.93 -3.32
C ALA A 188 16.95 16.59 -4.42
N PHE A 189 16.46 16.21 -5.60
CA PHE A 189 17.28 16.08 -6.81
C PHE A 189 17.19 17.39 -7.59
#